data_AF-A0A1Q5RCZ6-F1
#
_entry.id   AF-A0A1Q5RCZ6-F1
#
_cell.length_a   1.000
_cell.length_b   1.000
_cell.length_c   1.000
_cell.angle_alpha   90.00
_cell.angle_beta   90.00
_cell.angle_gamma   90.00
#
_symmetry.space_group_name_H-M   'P 1'
#
loop_
_entity.id
_entity.type
_entity.pdbx_description
1 polymer ?
#
loop_
_entity_poly.entity_id
_entity_poly.type
_entity_poly.pdbx_seq_one_letter_code
_entity_poly.pdbx_strand_id
1 'polypeptide(L)'
;MHGSFAIARKRIEAVSTELIDLTGTPWRRIMLSTREPVYALVDADDYGWLSENVWNVWHAGGGDWMRYAKRNEGPSRSTVRMHRVIQIAADPRSQRYMDSHSVDHINGQTLDNRRANLRWSTKLQNARNRRPRGSAPALEDIIRSLVASLGPRPQPEDIPF
;
A
#
# COMPACT_ATOMS: atom_id res chain seq x y z
N MET A 1 -18.02 21.87 12.64
CA MET A 1 -16.61 21.42 12.59
C MET A 1 -16.08 21.39 11.15
N HIS A 2 -15.96 22.54 10.48
CA HIS A 2 -15.64 22.61 9.03
C HIS A 2 -14.20 23.07 8.70
N GLY A 3 -13.37 23.41 9.70
CA GLY A 3 -12.02 23.98 9.49
C GLY A 3 -10.86 22.98 9.38
N SER A 4 -11.04 21.73 9.82
CA SER A 4 -9.94 20.75 9.89
C SER A 4 -9.59 20.11 8.53
N PHE A 5 -10.59 19.95 7.65
CA PHE A 5 -10.39 19.30 6.35
C PHE A 5 -9.58 20.14 5.36
N ALA A 6 -9.75 21.47 5.35
CA ALA A 6 -9.03 22.35 4.43
C ALA A 6 -7.52 22.44 4.77
N ILE A 7 -7.17 22.44 6.05
CA ILE A 7 -5.78 22.45 6.51
C ILE A 7 -5.12 21.10 6.24
N ALA A 8 -5.83 19.99 6.49
CA ALA A 8 -5.35 18.65 6.16
C ALA A 8 -5.12 18.47 4.65
N ARG A 9 -6.01 18.98 3.80
CA ARG A 9 -5.85 18.96 2.33
C ARG A 9 -4.62 19.74 1.85
N LYS A 10 -4.44 20.98 2.31
CA LYS A 10 -3.25 21.78 1.96
C LYS A 10 -1.93 21.11 2.35
N ARG A 11 -1.90 20.40 3.48
CA ARG A 11 -0.70 19.67 3.93
C ARG A 11 -0.43 18.41 3.12
N ILE A 12 -1.47 17.69 2.71
CA ILE A 12 -1.34 16.56 1.78
C ILE A 12 -0.82 17.04 0.42
N GLU A 13 -1.33 18.16 -0.09
CA GLU A 13 -0.87 18.77 -1.35
C GLU A 13 0.62 19.16 -1.29
N ALA A 14 1.08 19.78 -0.20
CA ALA A 14 2.49 20.17 -0.03
C ALA A 14 3.44 18.99 0.19
N VAL A 15 2.99 17.90 0.84
CA VAL A 15 3.77 16.65 0.91
C VAL A 15 3.81 15.96 -0.45
N SER A 16 2.72 16.04 -1.23
CA SER A 16 2.64 15.45 -2.56
C SER A 16 3.64 16.07 -3.56
N THR A 17 4.07 17.32 -3.36
CA THR A 17 5.01 18.00 -4.27
C THR A 17 6.46 17.52 -4.19
N GLU A 18 6.87 16.83 -3.12
CA GLU A 18 8.22 16.23 -3.00
C GLU A 18 8.26 14.75 -3.41
N LEU A 19 7.09 14.12 -3.57
CA LEU A 19 6.96 12.73 -3.94
C LEU A 19 6.99 12.55 -5.46
N ILE A 20 7.62 11.48 -5.93
CA ILE A 20 7.63 11.11 -7.36
C ILE A 20 6.17 10.98 -7.83
N ASP A 21 5.79 11.74 -8.86
CA ASP A 21 4.45 11.65 -9.45
C ASP A 21 4.22 10.25 -10.03
N LEU A 22 3.15 9.60 -9.58
CA LEU A 22 2.72 8.27 -10.05
C LEU A 22 1.53 8.36 -11.01
N THR A 23 1.07 9.57 -11.34
CA THR A 23 0.01 9.78 -12.32
C THR A 23 0.43 9.20 -13.66
N GLY A 24 -0.48 8.45 -14.29
CA GLY A 24 -0.20 7.74 -15.55
C GLY A 24 0.62 6.45 -15.41
N THR A 25 1.05 6.08 -14.21
CA THR A 25 1.69 4.76 -13.96
C THR A 25 0.65 3.69 -13.57
N PRO A 26 0.99 2.40 -13.52
CA PRO A 26 0.14 1.36 -12.95
C PRO A 26 0.00 1.39 -11.42
N TRP A 27 0.58 2.38 -10.73
CA TRP A 27 0.62 2.42 -9.26
C TRP A 27 0.06 3.71 -8.70
N ARG A 28 -0.47 3.67 -7.48
CA ARG A 28 -1.05 4.82 -6.77
C ARG A 28 -0.64 4.84 -5.30
N ARG A 29 -0.71 6.02 -4.69
CA ARG A 29 -0.55 6.21 -3.24
C ARG A 29 -1.90 6.40 -2.57
N ILE A 30 -2.09 5.76 -1.42
CA ILE A 30 -3.17 6.08 -0.49
C ILE A 30 -2.56 6.66 0.78
N MET A 31 -2.84 7.93 1.06
CA MET A 31 -2.34 8.59 2.27
C MET A 31 -3.00 7.99 3.51
N LEU A 32 -2.19 7.63 4.51
CA LEU A 32 -2.62 6.99 5.76
C LEU A 32 -2.60 7.92 6.96
N SER A 33 -1.99 9.10 6.81
CA SER A 33 -1.88 10.13 7.83
C SER A 33 -1.98 11.51 7.20
N THR A 34 -2.63 12.43 7.91
CA THR A 34 -2.70 13.86 7.54
C THR A 34 -1.59 14.67 8.20
N ARG A 35 -0.85 14.07 9.14
CA ARG A 35 0.19 14.73 9.94
C ARG A 35 1.60 14.36 9.49
N GLU A 36 1.75 13.15 9.00
CA GLU A 36 3.01 12.57 8.56
C GLU A 36 2.85 12.09 7.12
N PRO A 37 3.93 12.12 6.30
CA PRO A 37 3.90 11.70 4.91
C PRO A 37 3.86 10.17 4.75
N VAL A 38 2.97 9.49 5.48
CA VAL A 38 2.84 8.03 5.46
C VAL A 38 1.74 7.63 4.48
N TYR A 39 2.08 6.76 3.55
CA TYR A 39 1.18 6.28 2.51
C TYR A 39 1.38 4.78 2.23
N ALA A 40 0.36 4.13 1.68
CA ALA A 40 0.47 2.80 1.09
C ALA A 40 0.63 2.91 -0.43
N LEU A 41 1.49 2.08 -1.00
CA LEU A 41 1.59 1.87 -2.45
C LEU A 41 0.63 0.75 -2.86
N VAL A 42 -0.20 0.98 -3.87
CA VAL A 42 -1.19 0.03 -4.39
C VAL A 42 -1.18 0.04 -5.92
N ASP A 43 -1.77 -0.98 -6.53
CA ASP A 43 -2.03 -0.97 -7.98
C ASP A 43 -3.15 0.03 -8.32
N ALA A 44 -3.06 0.65 -9.50
CA ALA A 44 -4.04 1.62 -9.97
C ALA A 44 -5.44 1.00 -10.11
N ASP A 45 -5.52 -0.28 -10.48
CA ASP A 45 -6.78 -1.03 -10.59
C ASP A 45 -7.49 -1.19 -9.24
N ASP A 46 -6.73 -1.21 -8.14
CA ASP A 46 -7.30 -1.32 -6.80
C ASP A 46 -7.60 0.02 -6.14
N TYR A 47 -7.01 1.10 -6.67
CA TYR A 47 -7.08 2.41 -6.06
C TYR A 47 -8.51 2.91 -5.89
N GLY A 48 -9.37 2.74 -6.91
CA GLY A 48 -10.74 3.26 -6.91
C GLY A 48 -11.51 2.81 -5.67
N TRP A 49 -11.70 1.50 -5.52
CA TRP A 49 -12.48 0.94 -4.41
C TRP A 49 -11.76 1.01 -3.06
N LEU A 50 -10.42 1.01 -3.03
CA LEU A 50 -9.67 1.20 -1.79
C LEU A 50 -9.83 2.62 -1.22
N SER A 51 -9.86 3.62 -2.11
CA SER A 51 -9.91 5.05 -1.76
C SER A 51 -11.27 5.52 -1.24
N GLU A 52 -12.33 4.74 -1.44
CA GLU A 52 -13.65 4.96 -0.83
C GLU A 52 -13.61 4.88 0.70
N ASN A 53 -12.53 4.32 1.26
CA ASN A 53 -12.39 4.05 2.66
C ASN A 53 -11.25 4.86 3.28
N VAL A 54 -11.45 5.30 4.53
CA VAL A 54 -10.40 5.99 5.29
C VAL A 54 -9.51 4.95 5.96
N TRP A 55 -8.23 4.96 5.57
CA TRP A 55 -7.19 4.10 6.13
C TRP A 55 -6.33 4.87 7.13
N ASN A 56 -5.81 4.14 8.12
CA ASN A 56 -4.89 4.67 9.13
C ASN A 56 -3.64 3.79 9.18
N VAL A 57 -2.51 4.38 9.60
CA VAL A 57 -1.29 3.63 9.87
C VAL A 57 -1.38 2.89 11.22
N TRP A 58 -0.93 1.64 11.25
CA TRP A 58 -0.67 0.88 12.46
C TRP A 58 0.79 0.47 12.53
N HIS A 59 1.43 0.71 13.68
CA HIS A 59 2.84 0.41 13.89
C HIS A 59 2.96 -0.94 14.60
N ALA A 60 3.40 -1.97 13.87
CA ALA A 60 3.59 -3.32 14.42
C ALA A 60 4.91 -3.47 15.20
N GLY A 61 5.81 -2.50 15.06
CA GLY A 61 7.14 -2.48 15.65
C GLY A 61 7.83 -1.14 15.38
N GLY A 62 9.10 -1.05 15.75
CA GLY A 62 9.87 0.21 15.68
C GLY A 62 10.38 0.59 14.29
N GLY A 63 10.33 -0.30 13.29
CA GLY A 63 10.84 -0.02 11.95
C GLY A 63 9.77 0.49 10.98
N ASP A 64 10.16 1.38 10.07
CA ASP A 64 9.28 1.97 9.04
C ASP A 64 8.66 0.91 8.12
N TRP A 65 9.37 -0.19 7.88
CA TRP A 65 8.92 -1.37 7.13
C TRP A 65 7.88 -2.24 7.88
N MET A 66 7.52 -1.90 9.12
CA MET A 66 6.54 -2.60 9.96
C MET A 66 5.25 -1.80 10.16
N ARG A 67 4.96 -0.86 9.26
CA ARG A 67 3.74 -0.05 9.25
C ARG A 67 2.68 -0.67 8.36
N TYR A 68 1.46 -0.82 8.85
CA TYR A 68 0.36 -1.38 8.07
C TYR A 68 -0.73 -0.34 7.82
N ALA A 69 -1.28 -0.34 6.62
CA ALA A 69 -2.55 0.31 6.36
C ALA A 69 -3.69 -0.54 6.95
N LYS A 70 -4.46 0.06 7.87
CA LYS A 70 -5.61 -0.59 8.50
C LYS A 70 -6.84 0.31 8.55
N ARG A 71 -8.00 -0.33 8.71
CA ARG A 71 -9.26 0.30 9.11
C ARG A 71 -9.99 -0.60 10.10
N ASN A 72 -11.02 -0.07 10.74
CA ASN A 72 -11.90 -0.87 11.58
C ASN A 72 -13.26 -0.97 10.89
N GLU A 73 -13.86 -2.16 10.89
CA GLU A 73 -15.14 -2.44 10.24
C GLU A 73 -16.17 -3.02 11.23
N GLY A 74 -17.44 -2.75 10.94
CA GLY A 74 -18.59 -3.29 11.66
C GLY A 74 -18.78 -2.75 13.08
N PRO A 75 -19.85 -3.19 13.77
CA PRO A 75 -20.18 -2.74 15.13
C PRO A 75 -19.10 -3.09 16.16
N SER A 76 -18.43 -4.23 15.99
CA SER A 76 -17.35 -4.70 16.85
C SER A 76 -16.00 -4.01 16.57
N ARG A 77 -15.93 -3.13 15.57
CA ARG A 77 -14.70 -2.43 15.14
C ARG A 77 -13.54 -3.39 14.85
N SER A 78 -13.84 -4.50 14.21
CA SER A 78 -12.85 -5.51 13.81
C SER A 78 -11.79 -4.87 12.92
N THR A 79 -10.50 -5.06 13.25
CA THR A 79 -9.40 -4.49 12.46
C THR A 79 -9.24 -5.26 11.15
N VAL A 80 -9.30 -4.53 10.04
CA VAL A 80 -9.03 -5.03 8.69
C VAL A 80 -7.77 -4.36 8.16
N ARG A 81 -6.90 -5.14 7.51
CA ARG A 81 -5.63 -4.66 6.93
C ARG A 81 -5.72 -4.64 5.41
N MET A 82 -5.21 -3.58 4.78
CA MET A 82 -5.32 -3.32 3.34
C MET A 82 -4.82 -4.49 2.49
N HIS A 83 -3.59 -4.96 2.70
CA HIS A 83 -3.04 -6.11 1.97
C HIS A 83 -3.95 -7.35 1.98
N ARG A 84 -4.65 -7.61 3.08
CA ARG A 84 -5.56 -8.77 3.16
C ARG A 84 -6.81 -8.57 2.32
N VAL A 85 -7.36 -7.36 2.29
CA VAL A 85 -8.52 -7.04 1.44
C VAL A 85 -8.15 -7.17 -0.04
N ILE A 86 -6.99 -6.63 -0.44
CA ILE A 86 -6.49 -6.72 -1.81
C ILE A 86 -6.28 -8.18 -2.22
N GLN A 87 -5.62 -8.99 -1.38
CA GLN A 87 -5.38 -10.39 -1.69
C GLN A 87 -6.68 -11.20 -1.81
N ILE A 88 -7.68 -10.93 -0.97
CA ILE A 88 -8.99 -11.59 -1.06
C ILE A 88 -9.71 -11.21 -2.35
N ALA A 89 -9.64 -9.93 -2.75
CA ALA A 89 -10.24 -9.46 -4.00
C ALA A 89 -9.54 -10.05 -5.24
N ALA A 90 -8.21 -10.16 -5.21
CA ALA A 90 -7.40 -10.64 -6.34
C ALA A 90 -7.38 -12.18 -6.46
N ASP A 91 -7.40 -12.90 -5.34
CA ASP A 91 -7.37 -14.37 -5.29
C ASP A 91 -8.29 -14.88 -4.16
N PRO A 92 -9.62 -14.88 -4.38
CA PRO A 92 -10.59 -15.30 -3.39
C PRO A 92 -10.48 -16.79 -3.10
N ARG A 93 -10.49 -17.16 -1.83
CA ARG A 93 -10.38 -18.54 -1.34
C ARG A 93 -11.52 -18.87 -0.39
N SER A 94 -11.69 -20.16 -0.08
CA SER A 94 -12.67 -20.58 0.93
C SER A 94 -12.34 -19.99 2.29
N GLN A 95 -13.36 -19.75 3.12
CA GLN A 95 -13.16 -19.20 4.47
C GLN A 95 -12.17 -20.05 5.28
N ARG A 96 -12.32 -21.38 5.25
CA ARG A 96 -11.40 -22.32 5.91
C ARG A 96 -9.95 -22.14 5.46
N TYR A 97 -9.72 -21.87 4.18
CA TYR A 97 -8.37 -21.59 3.66
C TYR A 97 -7.85 -20.25 4.22
N MET A 98 -8.66 -19.20 4.15
CA MET A 98 -8.28 -17.86 4.63
C MET A 98 -8.08 -17.79 6.15
N ASP A 99 -8.73 -18.64 6.94
CA ASP A 99 -8.53 -18.72 8.40
C ASP A 99 -7.19 -19.35 8.77
N SER A 100 -6.69 -20.26 7.93
CA SER A 100 -5.42 -20.96 8.12
C SER A 100 -4.24 -20.28 7.42
N HIS A 101 -4.50 -19.32 6.52
CA HIS A 101 -3.49 -18.60 5.75
C HIS A 101 -3.46 -17.11 6.08
N SER A 102 -2.25 -16.57 6.17
CA SER A 102 -1.99 -15.15 6.25
C SER A 102 -1.59 -14.63 4.87
N VAL A 103 -1.62 -13.31 4.71
CA VAL A 103 -1.12 -12.66 3.50
C VAL A 103 0.27 -12.11 3.84
N ASP A 104 1.27 -12.54 3.07
CA ASP A 104 2.69 -12.22 3.24
C ASP A 104 3.12 -11.19 2.19
N HIS A 105 4.01 -10.28 2.59
CA HIS A 105 4.63 -9.30 1.71
C HIS A 105 5.96 -9.87 1.22
N ILE A 106 6.07 -10.18 -0.07
CA ILE A 106 7.22 -10.87 -0.66
C ILE A 106 8.52 -10.10 -0.40
N ASN A 107 8.50 -8.77 -0.56
CA ASN A 107 9.65 -7.92 -0.27
C ASN A 107 9.77 -7.52 1.23
N GLY A 108 8.84 -7.91 2.09
CA GLY A 108 8.83 -7.57 3.52
C GLY A 108 8.51 -6.11 3.85
N GLN A 109 8.21 -5.26 2.87
CA GLN A 109 7.76 -3.88 3.06
C GLN A 109 6.23 -3.86 3.20
N THR A 110 5.72 -3.62 4.41
CA THR A 110 4.29 -3.79 4.73
C THR A 110 3.38 -2.70 4.16
N LEU A 111 3.95 -1.58 3.70
CA LEU A 111 3.23 -0.52 2.98
C LEU A 111 3.24 -0.69 1.45
N ASP A 112 3.99 -1.67 0.91
CA ASP A 112 3.91 -2.06 -0.51
C ASP A 112 2.79 -3.11 -0.69
N ASN A 113 1.57 -2.62 -0.94
CA ASN A 113 0.35 -3.42 -1.02
C ASN A 113 -0.03 -3.79 -2.46
N ARG A 114 0.88 -3.63 -3.42
CA ARG A 114 0.66 -4.09 -4.80
C ARG A 114 0.44 -5.60 -4.83
N ARG A 115 -0.50 -6.08 -5.64
CA ARG A 115 -0.84 -7.51 -5.82
C ARG A 115 0.39 -8.35 -6.11
N ALA A 116 1.30 -7.87 -6.96
CA ALA A 116 2.55 -8.56 -7.29
C ALA A 116 3.50 -8.77 -6.10
N ASN A 117 3.31 -8.04 -5.00
CA ASN A 117 4.07 -8.17 -3.76
C ASN A 117 3.34 -8.98 -2.67
N LEU A 118 2.11 -9.43 -2.92
CA LEU A 118 1.28 -10.13 -1.95
C LEU A 118 1.14 -11.61 -2.31
N ARG A 119 1.07 -12.47 -1.28
CA ARG A 119 0.77 -13.89 -1.47
C ARG A 119 0.07 -14.49 -0.26
N TRP A 120 -0.75 -15.51 -0.49
CA TRP A 120 -1.18 -16.40 0.59
C TRP A 120 0.01 -17.21 1.13
N SER A 121 0.09 -17.32 2.45
CA SER A 121 1.19 -17.98 3.14
C SER A 121 0.68 -18.66 4.40
N THR A 122 1.09 -19.91 4.61
CA THR A 122 0.87 -20.60 5.89
C THR A 122 1.72 -19.94 6.98
N LYS A 123 1.38 -20.16 8.25
CA LYS A 123 2.19 -19.67 9.38
C LYS A 123 3.66 -20.11 9.30
N LEU A 124 3.92 -21.35 8.86
CA LEU A 124 5.26 -21.89 8.71
C LEU A 124 6.02 -21.24 7.55
N GLN A 125 5.37 -21.08 6.39
CA GLN A 125 5.97 -20.37 5.25
C GLN A 125 6.28 -18.92 5.64
N ASN A 126 5.34 -18.21 6.25
CA ASN A 126 5.52 -16.83 6.68
C ASN A 126 6.69 -16.68 7.67
N ALA A 127 6.85 -17.61 8.61
CA ALA A 127 7.99 -17.62 9.52
C ALA A 127 9.33 -17.82 8.78
N ARG A 128 9.36 -18.70 7.78
CA ARG A 128 10.55 -18.95 6.94
C ARG A 128 10.88 -17.80 6.00
N ASN A 129 9.87 -17.08 5.51
CA ASN A 129 10.02 -15.93 4.62
C ASN A 129 10.45 -14.66 5.35
N ARG A 130 10.54 -14.70 6.68
CA ARG A 130 10.84 -13.53 7.49
C ARG A 130 12.24 -13.00 7.16
N ARG A 131 12.28 -11.79 6.63
CA ARG A 131 13.54 -11.09 6.34
C ARG A 131 14.26 -10.69 7.64
N PRO A 132 15.60 -10.59 7.64
CA PRO A 132 16.34 -9.94 8.72
C PRO A 132 15.78 -8.55 9.03
N ARG A 133 15.78 -8.18 10.32
CA ARG A 133 15.25 -6.87 10.76
C ARG A 133 15.97 -5.75 10.00
N GLY A 134 15.20 -4.83 9.41
CA GLY A 134 15.75 -3.67 8.69
C GLY A 134 16.27 -3.96 7.28
N SER A 135 16.15 -5.20 6.78
CA SER A 135 16.57 -5.54 5.41
C SER A 135 15.47 -5.37 4.34
N ALA A 136 14.26 -4.99 4.76
CA ALA A 136 13.21 -4.64 3.83
C ALA A 136 13.54 -3.30 3.15
N PRO A 137 13.38 -3.19 1.82
CA PRO A 137 13.65 -1.95 1.10
C PRO A 137 12.70 -0.83 1.55
N ALA A 138 13.18 0.41 1.49
CA ALA A 138 12.33 1.58 1.68
C ALA A 138 11.26 1.65 0.58
N LEU A 139 10.09 2.21 0.90
CA LEU A 139 9.00 2.31 -0.06
C LEU A 139 9.37 3.23 -1.23
N GLU A 140 10.16 4.27 -0.94
CA GLU A 140 10.70 5.21 -1.91
C GLU A 140 11.64 4.52 -2.92
N ASP A 141 12.51 3.62 -2.45
CA ASP A 141 13.43 2.88 -3.31
C ASP A 141 12.68 1.92 -4.24
N ILE A 142 11.63 1.25 -3.72
CA ILE A 142 10.73 0.43 -4.52
C ILE A 142 10.11 1.29 -5.63
N ILE A 143 9.55 2.45 -5.29
CA ILE A 143 8.90 3.33 -6.27
C ILE A 143 9.88 3.81 -7.33
N ARG A 144 11.10 4.22 -6.94
CA ARG A 144 12.14 4.62 -7.90
C ARG A 144 12.46 3.49 -8.89
N SER A 145 12.62 2.27 -8.39
CA SER A 145 12.89 1.10 -9.23
C SER A 145 11.73 0.80 -10.19
N LEU A 146 10.49 0.92 -9.73
CA LEU A 146 9.29 0.69 -10.55
C LEU A 146 9.13 1.73 -11.65
N VAL A 147 9.29 3.01 -11.33
CA VAL A 147 9.19 4.08 -12.34
C VAL A 147 10.32 3.93 -13.37
N ALA A 148 11.53 3.58 -12.94
CA ALA A 148 12.63 3.31 -13.86
C ALA A 148 12.34 2.11 -14.80
N SER A 149 11.58 1.11 -14.35
CA SER A 149 11.27 -0.06 -15.18
C SER A 149 10.19 0.18 -16.25
N LEU A 150 9.48 1.31 -16.21
CA LEU A 150 8.52 1.70 -17.26
C LEU A 150 9.21 2.23 -18.53
N GLY A 151 10.52 2.51 -18.46
CA GLY A 151 11.24 3.17 -19.55
C GLY A 151 10.94 4.68 -19.63
N PRO A 152 11.48 5.38 -20.63
CA PRO A 152 11.19 6.79 -20.82
C PRO A 152 9.71 6.98 -21.12
N ARG A 153 9.11 8.04 -20.55
CA ARG A 153 7.75 8.45 -20.93
C ARG A 153 7.77 8.78 -22.43
N PRO A 154 6.88 8.19 -23.25
CA PRO A 154 6.80 8.53 -24.66
C PRO A 154 6.56 10.03 -24.79
N GLN A 155 7.34 10.68 -25.65
CA GLN A 155 7.14 12.09 -25.92
C GLN A 155 5.89 12.27 -26.78
N PRO A 156 5.23 13.45 -26.76
CA PRO A 156 4.07 13.70 -27.61
C PRO A 156 4.31 13.37 -29.09
N GLU A 157 5.54 13.57 -29.57
CA GLU A 157 5.99 13.22 -30.92
C GLU A 157 6.03 11.71 -31.22
N ASP A 158 6.07 10.84 -30.20
CA ASP A 158 6.12 9.39 -30.33
C ASP A 158 4.71 8.74 -30.40
N ILE A 159 3.65 9.52 -30.17
CA ILE A 159 2.26 9.02 -30.14
C ILE A 159 1.61 9.25 -31.51
N PRO A 160 1.33 8.20 -32.30
CA PRO A 160 0.62 8.35 -33.56
C PRO A 160 -0.81 8.82 -33.32
N PHE A 161 -1.21 9.91 -34.01
CA PHE A 161 -2.55 10.48 -34.00
C PHE A 161 -3.53 9.71 -34.89
#